data_AF-A0A290ZFA0-F1
#
_entry.id   AF-A0A290ZFA0-F1
#
_cell.length_a   1.000
_cell.length_b   1.000
_cell.length_c   1.000
_cell.angle_alpha   90.00
_cell.angle_beta   90.00
_cell.angle_gamma   90.00
#
_symmetry.space_group_name_H-M   'P 1'
#
loop_
_entity.id
_entity.type
_entity.pdbx_description
1 polymer ?
#
loop_
_entity_poly.entity_id
_entity_poly.type
_entity_poly.pdbx_seq_one_letter_code
_entity_poly.pdbx_strand_id
1 'polypeptide(L)'
;MFIADGGAGGSAQSQLPAYSGAQRRLKLDAGSIPKARELFLKALADFDAQFKPAEREVEATPWGGDPVSKETAEKFNHDTFDAGDSAAMQALVAYRAQIQGVIDQLAQIEATYTGVETGNQASFNRTANA
;
A
#
# COMPACT_ATOMS: atom_id res chain seq x y z
N MET A 1 -42.64 -17.38 19.04
CA MET A 1 -41.44 -18.24 19.03
C MET A 1 -40.76 -18.00 17.69
N PHE A 2 -39.63 -17.30 17.71
CA PHE A 2 -38.97 -16.77 16.51
C PHE A 2 -38.32 -17.89 15.69
N ILE A 3 -38.66 -17.96 14.40
CA ILE A 3 -37.89 -18.65 13.38
C ILE A 3 -36.80 -17.66 12.95
N ALA A 4 -35.53 -18.01 13.16
CA ALA A 4 -34.40 -17.25 12.63
C ALA A 4 -33.93 -17.92 11.33
N ASP A 5 -34.29 -17.20 10.26
CA ASP A 5 -33.93 -17.31 8.87
C ASP A 5 -32.45 -16.93 8.62
N GLY A 6 -31.84 -17.60 7.65
CA GLY A 6 -30.95 -17.00 6.64
C GLY A 6 -29.79 -16.10 7.06
N GLY A 7 -28.59 -16.68 7.04
CA GLY A 7 -27.38 -16.14 6.40
C GLY A 7 -27.13 -14.63 6.42
N ALA A 8 -26.22 -14.19 7.30
CA ALA A 8 -25.51 -12.92 7.16
C ALA A 8 -24.01 -13.14 7.37
N GLY A 9 -23.37 -13.79 6.40
CA GLY A 9 -21.92 -13.79 6.25
C GLY A 9 -21.46 -12.46 5.63
N GLY A 10 -21.66 -11.36 6.35
CA GLY A 10 -21.10 -10.07 6.00
C GLY A 10 -19.59 -10.11 6.19
N SER A 11 -18.86 -10.54 5.16
CA SER A 11 -17.43 -10.32 5.07
C SER A 11 -17.21 -8.81 5.14
N ALA A 12 -16.73 -8.33 6.29
CA ALA A 12 -16.31 -6.96 6.49
C ALA A 12 -15.24 -6.63 5.44
N GLN A 13 -15.66 -6.00 4.35
CA GLN A 13 -14.76 -5.41 3.39
C GLN A 13 -14.07 -4.27 4.12
N SER A 14 -12.81 -4.47 4.49
CA SER A 14 -11.92 -3.41 4.95
C SER A 14 -12.03 -2.26 3.94
N GLN A 15 -12.62 -1.14 4.36
CA GLN A 15 -12.74 0.05 3.53
C GLN A 15 -11.33 0.58 3.26
N LEU A 16 -10.76 0.15 2.14
CA LEU A 16 -9.50 0.65 1.62
C LEU A 16 -9.71 2.11 1.17
N PRO A 17 -8.74 3.01 1.38
CA PRO A 17 -8.84 4.40 0.95
C PRO A 17 -9.14 4.51 -0.55
N ALA A 18 -9.93 5.52 -0.93
CA ALA A 18 -10.35 5.75 -2.31
C ALA A 18 -9.13 6.06 -3.20
N TYR A 19 -8.90 5.19 -4.20
CA TYR A 19 -7.75 5.23 -5.09
C TYR A 19 -7.91 6.32 -6.17
N SER A 20 -6.85 7.10 -6.43
CA SER A 20 -6.81 8.13 -7.49
C SER A 20 -6.44 7.61 -8.89
N GLY A 21 -6.30 6.28 -9.07
CA GLY A 21 -5.91 5.65 -10.34
C GLY A 21 -6.76 4.43 -10.71
N ALA A 22 -6.64 3.96 -11.96
CA ALA A 22 -7.35 2.77 -12.43
C ALA A 22 -7.00 1.55 -11.57
N GLN A 23 -8.00 0.91 -10.96
CA GLN A 23 -7.81 -0.30 -10.16
C GLN A 23 -7.26 -1.44 -11.02
N ARG A 24 -5.95 -1.68 -10.92
CA ARG A 24 -5.30 -2.82 -11.58
C ARG A 24 -5.26 -3.99 -10.62
N ARG A 25 -5.96 -5.08 -10.96
CA ARG A 25 -5.91 -6.33 -10.20
C ARG A 25 -4.66 -7.12 -10.62
N LEU A 26 -3.78 -7.42 -9.66
CA LEU A 26 -2.65 -8.31 -9.88
C LEU A 26 -3.14 -9.76 -9.74
N LYS A 27 -2.89 -10.61 -10.74
CA LYS A 27 -3.11 -12.06 -10.64
C LYS A 27 -1.78 -12.71 -10.30
N LEU A 28 -1.72 -13.43 -9.19
CA LEU A 28 -0.52 -14.12 -8.70
C LEU A 28 -0.85 -15.60 -8.47
N ASP A 29 0.11 -16.46 -8.78
CA ASP A 29 0.09 -17.84 -8.31
C ASP A 29 0.45 -17.90 -6.82
N ALA A 30 -0.14 -18.84 -6.07
CA ALA A 30 0.05 -18.95 -4.62
C ALA A 30 1.51 -19.16 -4.23
N GLY A 31 2.26 -19.97 -5.00
CA GLY A 31 3.68 -20.21 -4.74
C GLY A 31 4.58 -19.00 -4.99
N SER A 32 4.07 -17.98 -5.69
CA SER A 32 4.81 -16.75 -6.00
C SER A 32 4.59 -15.63 -4.98
N ILE A 33 3.65 -15.79 -4.04
CA ILE A 33 3.29 -14.76 -3.06
C ILE A 33 4.48 -14.32 -2.19
N PRO A 34 5.30 -15.23 -1.62
CA PRO A 34 6.43 -14.82 -0.78
C PRO A 34 7.43 -13.96 -1.55
N LYS A 35 7.75 -14.37 -2.79
CA LYS A 35 8.66 -13.63 -3.67
C LYS A 35 8.10 -12.27 -4.10
N ALA A 36 6.79 -12.19 -4.36
CA ALA A 36 6.13 -10.91 -4.65
C ALA A 36 6.21 -9.98 -3.44
N ARG A 37 5.98 -10.49 -2.22
CA ARG A 37 6.08 -9.72 -0.98
C ARG A 37 7.49 -9.19 -0.75
N GLU A 38 8.52 -10.00 -0.96
CA GLU A 38 9.92 -9.56 -0.90
C GLU A 38 10.22 -8.43 -1.90
N LEU A 39 9.70 -8.52 -3.13
CA LEU A 39 9.87 -7.49 -4.15
C LEU A 39 9.24 -6.17 -3.71
N PHE A 40 8.01 -6.18 -3.18
CA PHE A 40 7.35 -4.97 -2.70
C PHE A 40 8.02 -4.40 -1.45
N LEU A 41 8.52 -5.24 -0.54
CA LEU A 41 9.34 -4.80 0.60
C LEU A 41 10.61 -4.09 0.13
N LYS A 42 11.30 -4.63 -0.86
CA LYS A 42 12.46 -3.98 -1.47
C LYS A 42 12.07 -2.65 -2.14
N ALA A 43 10.98 -2.63 -2.90
CA ALA A 43 10.51 -1.41 -3.54
C ALA A 43 10.16 -0.31 -2.52
N LEU A 44 9.54 -0.67 -1.39
CA LEU A 44 9.26 0.25 -0.29
C LEU A 44 10.56 0.79 0.33
N ALA A 45 11.54 -0.08 0.56
CA ALA A 45 12.83 0.32 1.12
C ALA A 45 13.59 1.26 0.18
N ASP A 46 13.62 0.95 -1.13
CA ASP A 46 14.26 1.78 -2.15
C ASP A 46 13.55 3.13 -2.29
N PHE A 47 12.21 3.15 -2.18
CA PHE A 47 11.43 4.38 -2.16
C PHE A 47 11.74 5.22 -0.92
N ASP A 48 11.71 4.63 0.28
CA ASP A 48 11.97 5.33 1.54
C ASP A 48 13.39 5.91 1.59
N ALA A 49 14.37 5.26 0.98
CA ALA A 49 15.74 5.74 0.89
C ALA A 49 15.87 7.03 0.07
N GLN A 50 15.02 7.22 -0.94
CA GLN A 50 15.00 8.43 -1.78
C GLN A 50 14.05 9.50 -1.25
N PHE A 51 12.93 9.07 -0.67
CA PHE A 51 11.87 9.97 -0.23
C PHE A 51 12.22 10.72 1.05
N LYS A 52 12.82 10.05 2.05
CA LYS A 52 13.14 10.68 3.34
C LYS A 52 14.12 11.86 3.23
N PRO A 53 15.19 11.81 2.40
CA PRO A 53 16.03 12.99 2.16
C PRO A 53 15.24 14.09 1.44
N ALA A 54 14.46 13.73 0.42
CA ALA A 54 13.69 14.68 -0.37
C ALA A 54 12.68 15.47 0.49
N GLU A 55 12.03 14.85 1.48
CA GLU A 55 11.14 15.55 2.44
C GLU A 55 11.80 16.74 3.14
N ARG A 56 13.12 16.74 3.29
CA ARG A 56 13.86 17.78 4.03
C ARG A 56 14.65 18.73 3.14
N GLU A 57 15.02 18.30 1.94
CA GLU A 57 16.02 18.97 1.11
C GLU A 57 15.44 19.62 -0.15
N VAL A 58 14.19 19.33 -0.50
CA VAL A 58 13.57 19.83 -1.75
C VAL A 58 13.05 21.26 -1.65
N GLU A 59 12.91 21.84 -0.46
CA GLU A 59 12.42 23.22 -0.33
C GLU A 59 13.31 24.20 -1.10
N ALA A 60 12.73 24.86 -2.08
CA ALA A 60 13.44 25.80 -2.94
C ALA A 60 13.68 27.11 -2.20
N THR A 61 14.92 27.59 -2.23
CA THR A 61 15.29 28.92 -1.77
C THR A 61 15.56 29.84 -2.96
N PRO A 62 15.23 31.15 -2.89
CA PRO A 62 15.61 32.11 -3.92
C PRO A 62 17.14 32.11 -4.11
N TRP A 63 17.61 31.88 -5.33
CA TRP A 63 19.04 31.70 -5.63
C TRP A 63 19.75 32.94 -6.18
N GLY A 64 19.00 33.89 -6.73
CA GLY A 64 19.56 35.02 -7.48
C GLY A 64 19.39 36.38 -6.81
N GLY A 65 18.62 36.46 -5.71
CA GLY A 65 18.26 37.74 -5.09
C GLY A 65 17.38 38.63 -5.97
N ASP A 66 16.96 38.14 -7.13
CA ASP A 66 16.09 38.81 -8.08
C ASP A 66 14.63 38.37 -7.90
N PRO A 67 13.66 39.16 -8.40
CA PRO A 67 12.24 38.82 -8.29
C PRO A 67 11.84 37.49 -8.92
N VAL A 68 12.49 37.07 -10.02
CA VAL A 68 12.16 35.83 -10.72
C VAL A 68 12.58 34.62 -9.88
N SER A 69 13.77 34.65 -9.28
CA SER A 69 14.21 33.58 -8.38
C SER A 69 13.30 33.44 -7.16
N LYS A 70 12.77 34.55 -6.64
CA LYS A 70 11.82 34.56 -5.54
C LYS A 70 10.48 33.95 -5.95
N GLU A 71 9.87 34.46 -7.02
CA GLU A 71 8.58 33.96 -7.53
C GLU A 71 8.65 32.48 -7.89
N THR A 72 9.76 32.05 -8.50
CA THR A 72 9.94 30.65 -8.90
C THR A 72 10.07 29.74 -7.68
N ALA A 73 10.84 30.13 -6.65
CA ALA A 73 10.94 29.36 -5.42
C ALA A 73 9.58 29.27 -4.69
N GLU A 74 8.84 30.37 -4.60
CA GLU A 74 7.50 30.40 -4.00
C GLU A 74 6.52 29.50 -4.74
N LYS A 75 6.47 29.59 -6.08
CA LYS A 75 5.57 28.74 -6.89
C LYS A 75 5.94 27.27 -6.78
N PHE A 76 7.24 26.95 -6.84
CA PHE A 76 7.71 25.58 -6.71
C PHE A 76 7.31 25.00 -5.35
N ASN A 77 7.56 25.72 -4.25
CA ASN A 77 7.21 25.27 -2.91
C ASN A 77 5.70 25.10 -2.75
N HIS A 78 4.91 26.02 -3.30
CA HIS A 78 3.45 25.91 -3.30
C HIS A 78 2.99 24.61 -3.99
N ASP A 79 3.42 24.38 -5.23
CA ASP A 79 3.02 23.18 -6.00
C ASP A 79 3.55 21.88 -5.35
N THR A 80 4.66 21.96 -4.61
CA THR A 80 5.31 20.80 -4.01
C THR A 80 4.72 20.42 -2.65
N PHE A 81 4.39 21.41 -1.81
CA PHE A 81 4.02 21.22 -0.40
C PHE A 81 2.62 21.74 -0.05
N ASP A 82 2.20 22.88 -0.60
CA ASP A 82 1.03 23.64 -0.11
C ASP A 82 -0.23 23.51 -0.98
N ALA A 83 -0.12 22.92 -2.17
CA ALA A 83 -1.24 22.74 -3.11
C ALA A 83 -2.27 21.67 -2.68
N GLY A 84 -2.36 21.37 -1.38
CA GLY A 84 -3.30 20.39 -0.81
C GLY A 84 -3.14 19.00 -1.45
N ASP A 85 -4.25 18.39 -1.86
CA ASP A 85 -4.26 17.06 -2.52
C ASP A 85 -3.51 17.03 -3.86
N SER A 86 -3.27 18.21 -4.46
CA SER A 86 -2.50 18.33 -5.71
C SER A 86 -1.00 18.53 -5.46
N ALA A 87 -0.58 18.68 -4.21
CA ALA A 87 0.83 18.83 -3.86
C ALA A 87 1.61 17.58 -4.27
N ALA A 88 2.78 17.76 -4.91
CA ALA A 88 3.60 16.64 -5.36
C ALA A 88 3.99 15.70 -4.20
N MET A 89 4.27 16.26 -3.02
CA MET A 89 4.60 15.47 -1.84
C MET A 89 3.44 14.60 -1.34
N GLN A 90 2.20 15.11 -1.41
CA GLN A 90 1.01 14.32 -1.08
C GLN A 90 0.86 13.10 -1.99
N ALA A 91 1.10 13.27 -3.30
CA ALA A 91 1.07 12.16 -4.25
C ALA A 91 2.11 11.07 -3.92
N LEU A 92 3.32 11.48 -3.50
CA LEU A 92 4.38 10.55 -3.10
C LEU A 92 4.05 9.82 -1.80
N VAL A 93 3.49 10.51 -0.80
CA VAL A 93 3.01 9.89 0.46
C VAL A 93 1.91 8.87 0.16
N ALA A 94 0.95 9.22 -0.70
CA ALA A 94 -0.11 8.31 -1.11
C ALA A 94 0.45 7.08 -1.84
N TYR A 95 1.43 7.25 -2.72
CA TYR A 95 2.08 6.14 -3.42
C TYR A 95 2.82 5.20 -2.46
N ARG A 96 3.54 5.75 -1.46
CA ARG A 96 4.16 4.96 -0.39
C ARG A 96 3.13 4.09 0.34
N ALA A 97 1.99 4.69 0.71
CA ALA A 97 0.91 3.99 1.37
C ALA A 97 0.32 2.87 0.49
N GLN A 98 0.28 3.06 -0.84
CA GLN A 98 -0.14 2.01 -1.77
C GLN A 98 0.82 0.82 -1.76
N ILE A 99 2.14 1.05 -1.78
CA ILE A 99 3.12 -0.04 -1.70
C ILE A 99 2.94 -0.82 -0.39
N GLN A 100 2.79 -0.11 0.74
CA GLN A 100 2.56 -0.74 2.03
C GLN A 100 1.26 -1.57 2.04
N GLY A 101 0.17 -1.03 1.51
CA GLY A 101 -1.11 -1.74 1.44
C GLY A 101 -1.04 -3.03 0.63
N VAL A 102 -0.22 -3.07 -0.43
CA VAL A 102 0.02 -4.31 -1.20
C VAL A 102 0.81 -5.33 -0.38
N ILE A 103 1.83 -4.91 0.37
CA ILE A 103 2.59 -5.80 1.27
C ILE A 103 1.66 -6.45 2.29
N ASP A 104 0.79 -5.65 2.91
CA ASP A 104 -0.14 -6.12 3.94
C ASP A 104 -1.15 -7.12 3.37
N GLN A 105 -1.68 -6.84 2.16
CA GLN A 105 -2.57 -7.76 1.44
C GLN A 105 -1.88 -9.09 1.11
N LEU A 106 -0.64 -9.05 0.62
CA LEU A 106 0.12 -10.27 0.31
C LEU A 106 0.38 -11.10 1.59
N ALA A 107 0.70 -10.45 2.70
CA ALA A 107 0.89 -11.12 3.98
C ALA A 107 -0.40 -11.79 4.49
N GLN A 108 -1.55 -11.13 4.33
CA GLN A 108 -2.85 -11.70 4.70
C GLN A 108 -3.21 -12.92 3.83
N ILE A 109 -2.96 -12.84 2.53
CA ILE A 109 -3.20 -13.96 1.60
C ILE A 109 -2.29 -15.14 1.95
N GLU A 110 -1.00 -14.91 2.19
CA GLU A 110 -0.03 -15.93 2.60
C GLU A 110 -0.43 -16.65 3.89
N ALA A 111 -0.88 -15.89 4.91
CA ALA A 111 -1.38 -16.44 6.16
C ALA A 111 -2.62 -17.31 5.96
N THR A 112 -3.51 -16.91 5.04
CA THR A 112 -4.72 -17.67 4.70
C THR A 112 -4.38 -19.01 4.05
N TYR A 113 -3.45 -19.02 3.07
CA TYR A 113 -3.01 -20.26 2.43
C TYR A 113 -2.33 -21.22 3.40
N THR A 114 -1.40 -20.72 4.23
CA THR A 114 -0.69 -21.55 5.22
C THR A 114 -1.65 -22.15 6.24
N GLY A 115 -2.66 -21.39 6.68
CA GLY A 115 -3.69 -21.86 7.60
C GLY A 115 -4.59 -22.96 7.01
N VAL A 116 -5.03 -22.80 5.76
CA VAL A 116 -5.82 -23.83 5.05
C VAL A 116 -5.01 -25.11 4.84
N GLU A 117 -3.74 -24.99 4.49
CA GLU A 117 -2.86 -26.15 4.28
C GLU A 117 -2.60 -26.91 5.58
N THR A 118 -2.36 -26.20 6.67
CA THR A 118 -2.22 -26.79 8.02
C THR A 118 -3.52 -27.49 8.45
N GLY A 119 -4.66 -26.86 8.21
CA GLY A 119 -5.98 -27.42 8.53
C GLY A 119 -6.31 -28.69 7.72
N ASN A 120 -5.95 -28.72 6.45
CA ASN A 120 -6.11 -29.88 5.58
C ASN A 120 -5.18 -31.03 6.00
N GLN A 121 -3.90 -30.77 6.26
CA GLN A 121 -2.99 -31.81 6.72
C GLN A 121 -3.45 -32.43 8.06
N ALA A 122 -3.99 -31.62 8.98
CA ALA A 122 -4.52 -32.10 10.25
C ALA A 122 -5.78 -32.96 10.08
N SER A 123 -6.65 -32.66 9.12
CA SER A 123 -7.85 -33.47 8.84
C SER A 123 -7.52 -34.77 8.10
N PHE A 124 -6.59 -34.75 7.13
CA PHE A 124 -6.08 -35.95 6.46
C PHE A 124 -5.36 -36.90 7.44
N ASN A 125 -4.52 -36.38 8.34
CA ASN A 125 -3.86 -37.21 9.35
C ASN A 125 -4.86 -37.81 10.35
N ARG A 126 -5.99 -37.14 10.61
CA ARG A 126 -7.05 -37.67 11.49
C ARG A 126 -7.84 -38.79 10.83
N THR A 127 -8.17 -38.68 9.55
CA THR A 127 -8.89 -39.74 8.82
C THR A 127 -8.00 -40.93 8.45
N ALA A 128 -6.68 -40.74 8.29
CA ALA A 128 -5.75 -41.82 8.01
C ALA A 128 -5.39 -42.69 9.25
N ASN A 129 -5.64 -42.19 10.46
CA ASN A 129 -5.37 -42.89 11.72
C ASN A 129 -6.66 -43.37 12.43
N ALA A 130 -7.80 -43.39 11.72
CA ALA A 130 -9.08 -43.92 12.17
C ALA A 130 -9.42 -45.20 11.40
#